data_AF-A0A2D8K246-F1
#
_entry.id   AF-A0A2D8K246-F1
#
_cell.length_a   1.000
_cell.length_b   1.000
_cell.length_c   1.000
_cell.angle_alpha   90.00
_cell.angle_beta   90.00
_cell.angle_gamma   90.00
#
_symmetry.space_group_name_H-M   'P 1'
#
loop_
_entity.id
_entity.type
_entity.pdbx_description
1 polymer ?
#
loop_
_entity_poly.entity_id
_entity_poly.type
_entity_poly.pdbx_seq_one_letter_code
_entity_poly.pdbx_strand_id
1 'polypeptide(L)'
;MSVLYVKSAYEGPSATFRDAEAEGVVTIVDQFDLAAEHLASHDGLITGNQLDQNAMLGLKAALAAFLDRGGRWFFNGHMLRPLVDGMAQYRPIAEPKRPDFDLSAVNAHPIFDGTDLKKLETNKGVAGFYGRGCNPPPDGAVIVNGLGPDAVPVDWVWARPEGGRIFSHAGNDLATMGREWDLPATLAARIIAWADGGDCIDPATATRPGNGFRKRLGDAEDYPGFRSTPEREKRLVLPSSGCYYQIRSLEGPRYGDLFDVITSPEALGETLQPDDTLWVPCRTPAQRMIAQRPVIDRHLAAGGTVVALGESLSHLWLPNVAFTRTPTNWWWWLEPGADLGVTIADPAHPLMAGMSDRDVTWHLHGFFEPPEGAEVLARDGEGHAIFYIDAVSTPGRMIISSLDPMFHHGSHFMPATTRFLDRFIPNLKGFLDA
;
A
#
# COMPACT_ATOMS: atom_id res chain seq x y z
N MET A 1 26.74 -12.74 4.14
CA MET A 1 26.02 -13.03 2.88
C MET A 1 25.87 -11.67 2.18
N SER A 2 25.14 -11.52 1.07
CA SER A 2 24.78 -10.18 0.57
C SER A 2 23.26 -10.03 0.56
N VAL A 3 22.77 -8.86 1.00
CA VAL A 3 21.34 -8.58 1.15
C VAL A 3 20.88 -7.60 0.07
N LEU A 4 19.85 -7.99 -0.68
CA LEU A 4 19.17 -7.12 -1.63
C LEU A 4 17.96 -6.45 -0.97
N TYR A 5 17.87 -5.13 -1.02
CA TYR A 5 16.68 -4.36 -0.63
C TYR A 5 16.00 -3.79 -1.88
N VAL A 6 14.71 -4.11 -2.06
CA VAL A 6 13.94 -3.63 -3.21
C VAL A 6 13.17 -2.35 -2.86
N LYS A 7 13.64 -1.21 -3.36
CA LYS A 7 13.00 0.09 -3.20
C LYS A 7 11.80 0.21 -4.14
N SER A 8 10.60 -0.01 -3.62
CA SER A 8 9.35 0.08 -4.39
C SER A 8 8.63 1.43 -4.24
N ALA A 9 8.87 2.13 -3.14
CA ALA A 9 8.30 3.44 -2.87
C ALA A 9 9.07 4.57 -3.60
N TYR A 10 8.42 5.72 -3.76
CA TYR A 10 9.10 6.94 -4.19
C TYR A 10 10.09 7.43 -3.13
N GLU A 11 9.63 7.49 -1.88
CA GLU A 11 10.46 7.83 -0.73
C GLU A 11 11.60 6.81 -0.59
N GLY A 12 12.80 7.31 -0.30
CA GLY A 12 13.98 6.46 -0.10
C GLY A 12 13.84 5.59 1.15
N PRO A 13 14.65 4.52 1.26
CA PRO A 13 14.66 3.69 2.45
C PRO A 13 15.17 4.49 3.67
N SER A 14 14.90 3.96 4.86
CA SER A 14 15.31 4.60 6.13
C SER A 14 16.82 4.80 6.19
N ALA A 15 17.29 5.69 7.09
CA ALA A 15 18.71 5.95 7.29
C ALA A 15 19.50 4.65 7.53
N THR A 16 18.99 3.73 8.35
CA THR A 16 19.65 2.45 8.65
C THR A 16 19.91 1.59 7.41
N PHE A 17 18.99 1.54 6.44
CA PHE A 17 19.21 0.81 5.19
C PHE A 17 20.23 1.51 4.29
N ARG A 18 20.23 2.86 4.25
CA ARG A 18 21.21 3.65 3.48
C ARG A 18 22.61 3.55 4.07
N ASP A 19 22.72 3.55 5.39
CA ASP A 19 23.99 3.36 6.10
C ASP A 19 24.54 1.95 5.82
N ALA A 20 23.68 0.93 5.89
CA ALA A 20 24.06 -0.45 5.55
C ALA A 20 24.45 -0.63 4.07
N GLU A 21 23.88 0.16 3.15
CA GLU A 21 24.33 0.23 1.76
C GLU A 21 25.70 0.88 1.62
N ALA A 22 25.94 2.00 2.30
CA ALA A 22 27.24 2.66 2.32
C ALA A 22 28.35 1.76 2.90
N GLU A 23 27.99 0.85 3.80
CA GLU A 23 28.87 -0.18 4.38
C GLU A 23 29.04 -1.43 3.50
N GLY A 24 28.28 -1.55 2.40
CA GLY A 24 28.32 -2.70 1.49
C GLY A 24 27.63 -3.96 2.01
N VAL A 25 26.83 -3.85 3.08
CA VAL A 25 26.05 -4.96 3.65
C VAL A 25 24.76 -5.17 2.87
N VAL A 26 24.15 -4.07 2.40
CA VAL A 26 22.92 -4.08 1.61
C VAL A 26 23.19 -3.49 0.22
N THR A 27 22.58 -4.06 -0.81
CA THR A 27 22.45 -3.40 -2.12
C THR A 27 21.01 -2.92 -2.26
N ILE A 28 20.78 -1.62 -2.44
CA ILE A 28 19.44 -1.09 -2.72
C ILE A 28 19.24 -1.02 -4.23
N VAL A 29 18.14 -1.59 -4.73
CA VAL A 29 17.76 -1.50 -6.14
C VAL A 29 16.33 -0.95 -6.24
N ASP A 30 16.12 0.00 -7.15
CA ASP A 30 14.76 0.42 -7.48
C ASP A 30 13.99 -0.76 -8.10
N GLN A 31 12.72 -0.93 -7.71
CA GLN A 31 11.89 -2.06 -8.15
C GLN A 31 11.81 -2.20 -9.68
N PHE A 32 11.89 -1.08 -10.41
CA PHE A 32 11.87 -1.06 -11.86
C PHE A 32 13.14 -1.69 -12.47
N ASP A 33 14.28 -1.56 -11.80
CA ASP A 33 15.57 -2.08 -12.26
C ASP A 33 15.86 -3.49 -11.71
N LEU A 34 14.98 -4.03 -10.87
CA LEU A 34 15.12 -5.38 -10.32
C LEU A 34 15.10 -6.42 -11.46
N ALA A 35 16.07 -7.33 -11.42
CA ALA A 35 16.30 -8.33 -12.45
C ALA A 35 16.70 -9.68 -11.83
N ALA A 36 16.65 -10.74 -12.62
CA ALA A 36 16.97 -12.10 -12.15
C ALA A 36 18.42 -12.22 -11.64
N GLU A 37 19.34 -11.45 -12.23
CA GLU A 37 20.76 -11.40 -11.86
C GLU A 37 20.97 -10.85 -10.46
N HIS A 38 20.20 -9.83 -10.07
CA HIS A 38 20.21 -9.30 -8.71
C HIS A 38 19.79 -10.38 -7.72
N LEU A 39 18.71 -11.11 -8.03
CA LEU A 39 18.30 -12.23 -7.21
C LEU A 39 19.38 -13.29 -7.19
N ALA A 40 20.02 -13.65 -8.32
CA ALA A 40 21.05 -14.68 -8.40
C ALA A 40 22.35 -14.36 -7.63
N SER A 41 22.71 -13.09 -7.50
CA SER A 41 23.95 -12.64 -6.85
C SER A 41 23.83 -12.31 -5.36
N HIS A 42 22.65 -12.52 -4.77
CA HIS A 42 22.37 -12.24 -3.37
C HIS A 42 21.80 -13.45 -2.63
N ASP A 43 21.96 -13.47 -1.32
CA ASP A 43 21.47 -14.54 -0.44
C ASP A 43 20.34 -14.06 0.48
N GLY A 44 20.21 -12.75 0.68
CA GLY A 44 19.11 -12.11 1.39
C GLY A 44 18.27 -11.23 0.47
N LEU A 45 16.96 -11.16 0.71
CA LEU A 45 16.01 -10.30 0.01
C LEU A 45 15.11 -9.60 1.04
N ILE A 46 14.96 -8.29 0.94
CA ILE A 46 14.05 -7.49 1.77
C ILE A 46 13.10 -6.72 0.85
N THR A 47 11.80 -6.88 1.06
CA THR A 47 10.76 -6.20 0.30
C THR A 47 9.77 -5.51 1.23
N GLY A 48 9.37 -4.29 0.87
CA GLY A 48 8.39 -3.50 1.62
C GLY A 48 6.94 -3.77 1.21
N ASN A 49 6.01 -3.18 1.95
CA ASN A 49 4.56 -3.28 1.77
C ASN A 49 4.06 -2.60 0.47
N GLN A 50 4.93 -1.88 -0.25
CA GLN A 50 4.66 -1.29 -1.57
C GLN A 50 5.22 -2.12 -2.72
N LEU A 51 5.68 -3.36 -2.48
CA LEU A 51 6.22 -4.24 -3.52
C LEU A 51 5.27 -4.37 -4.72
N ASP A 52 5.80 -4.18 -5.92
CA ASP A 52 5.05 -4.44 -7.16
C ASP A 52 4.98 -5.95 -7.40
N GLN A 53 3.90 -6.57 -6.90
CA GLN A 53 3.73 -8.02 -7.01
C GLN A 53 3.44 -8.47 -8.45
N ASN A 54 2.97 -7.57 -9.32
CA ASN A 54 2.78 -7.88 -10.74
C ASN A 54 4.12 -7.99 -11.46
N ALA A 55 5.04 -7.06 -11.21
CA ALA A 55 6.41 -7.15 -11.72
C ALA A 55 7.13 -8.39 -11.17
N MET A 56 6.95 -8.70 -9.88
CA MET A 56 7.55 -9.89 -9.25
C MET A 56 7.06 -11.22 -9.85
N LEU A 57 5.85 -11.29 -10.42
CA LEU A 57 5.41 -12.49 -11.15
C LEU A 57 6.31 -12.78 -12.35
N GLY A 58 6.83 -11.75 -13.04
CA GLY A 58 7.81 -11.91 -14.10
C GLY A 58 9.15 -12.47 -13.62
N LEU A 59 9.46 -12.31 -12.33
CA LEU A 59 10.67 -12.83 -11.67
C LEU A 59 10.40 -14.10 -10.85
N LYS A 60 9.22 -14.72 -10.95
CA LYS A 60 8.83 -15.87 -10.12
C LYS A 60 9.86 -17.02 -10.19
N ALA A 61 10.36 -17.35 -11.38
CA ALA A 61 11.36 -18.40 -11.55
C ALA A 61 12.70 -18.05 -10.87
N ALA A 62 13.13 -16.79 -10.96
CA ALA A 62 14.35 -16.32 -10.31
C ALA A 62 14.20 -16.27 -8.78
N LEU A 63 13.02 -15.89 -8.28
CA LEU A 63 12.69 -15.91 -6.85
C LEU A 63 12.68 -17.34 -6.29
N ALA A 64 12.11 -18.30 -7.03
CA ALA A 64 12.16 -19.71 -6.67
C ALA A 64 13.62 -20.21 -6.59
N ALA A 65 14.43 -19.94 -7.63
CA ALA A 65 15.85 -20.28 -7.63
C ALA A 65 16.67 -19.58 -6.52
N PHE A 66 16.26 -18.37 -6.10
CA PHE A 66 16.78 -17.68 -4.92
C PHE A 66 16.51 -18.46 -3.64
N LEU A 67 15.28 -18.89 -3.42
CA LEU A 67 14.92 -19.65 -2.23
C LEU A 67 15.54 -21.06 -2.25
N ASP A 68 15.47 -21.78 -3.37
CA ASP A 68 15.93 -23.18 -3.49
C ASP A 68 17.42 -23.35 -3.17
N ARG A 69 18.25 -22.33 -3.43
CA ARG A 69 19.68 -22.35 -3.04
C ARG A 69 19.97 -21.88 -1.61
N GLY A 70 18.93 -21.66 -0.80
CA GLY A 70 19.05 -21.29 0.61
C GLY A 70 18.80 -19.81 0.92
N GLY A 71 18.31 -19.02 -0.06
CA GLY A 71 18.06 -17.59 0.12
C GLY A 71 17.03 -17.28 1.21
N ARG A 72 17.13 -16.10 1.81
CA ARG A 72 16.25 -15.62 2.88
C ARG A 72 15.47 -14.39 2.45
N TRP A 73 14.14 -14.49 2.42
CA TRP A 73 13.27 -13.39 2.04
C TRP A 73 12.50 -12.83 3.24
N PHE A 74 12.72 -11.56 3.55
CA PHE A 74 11.89 -10.79 4.48
C PHE A 74 10.82 -10.01 3.70
N PHE A 75 9.56 -10.40 3.85
CA PHE A 75 8.41 -9.84 3.16
C PHE A 75 7.52 -9.03 4.12
N ASN A 76 7.29 -7.75 3.81
CA ASN A 76 6.26 -6.94 4.43
C ASN A 76 5.07 -6.77 3.48
N GLY A 77 3.86 -6.78 4.03
CA GLY A 77 2.63 -6.48 3.30
C GLY A 77 1.71 -7.67 3.13
N HIS A 78 0.69 -7.48 2.30
CA HIS A 78 -0.30 -8.52 2.01
C HIS A 78 0.12 -9.27 0.74
N MET A 79 0.31 -10.58 0.82
CA MET A 79 0.60 -11.43 -0.34
C MET A 79 -0.66 -11.60 -1.17
N LEU A 80 -0.76 -10.97 -2.35
CA LEU A 80 -1.94 -11.05 -3.22
C LEU A 80 -1.66 -11.75 -4.56
N ARG A 81 -0.39 -12.00 -4.87
CA ARG A 81 0.03 -12.81 -6.03
C ARG A 81 0.69 -14.11 -5.58
N PRO A 82 0.59 -15.19 -6.39
CA PRO A 82 1.24 -16.47 -6.09
C PRO A 82 2.75 -16.43 -6.41
N LEU A 83 3.50 -15.59 -5.69
CA LEU A 83 4.93 -15.35 -5.91
C LEU A 83 5.80 -16.56 -5.53
N VAL A 84 5.37 -17.36 -4.56
CA VAL A 84 6.04 -18.58 -4.12
C VAL A 84 5.00 -19.68 -3.95
N ASP A 85 5.28 -20.86 -4.49
CA ASP A 85 4.37 -22.00 -4.39
C ASP A 85 4.19 -22.43 -2.92
N GLY A 86 2.96 -22.74 -2.53
CA GLY A 86 2.61 -23.06 -1.15
C GLY A 86 2.23 -21.86 -0.28
N MET A 87 2.57 -20.62 -0.68
CA MET A 87 2.05 -19.43 0.00
C MET A 87 0.59 -19.15 -0.38
N ALA A 88 -0.22 -18.85 0.63
CA ALA A 88 -1.60 -18.43 0.44
C ALA A 88 -1.72 -16.91 0.35
N GLN A 89 -2.79 -16.48 -0.32
CA GLN A 89 -3.17 -15.08 -0.38
C GLN A 89 -3.55 -14.55 1.02
N TYR A 90 -3.20 -13.29 1.30
CA TYR A 90 -3.62 -12.55 2.50
C TYR A 90 -5.13 -12.65 2.75
N ARG A 91 -5.48 -12.75 4.03
CA ARG A 91 -6.86 -12.76 4.52
C ARG A 91 -6.99 -11.79 5.70
N PRO A 92 -7.91 -10.81 5.66
CA PRO A 92 -8.18 -9.95 6.81
C PRO A 92 -8.88 -10.74 7.91
N ILE A 93 -8.80 -10.27 9.15
CA ILE A 93 -9.73 -10.68 10.20
C ILE A 93 -11.14 -10.21 9.79
N ALA A 94 -12.11 -11.11 9.82
CA ALA A 94 -13.51 -10.81 9.54
C ALA A 94 -14.10 -9.94 10.67
N GLU A 95 -14.76 -8.85 10.30
CA GLU A 95 -15.46 -7.93 11.21
C GLU A 95 -14.64 -7.56 12.47
N PRO A 96 -13.41 -7.03 12.29
CA PRO A 96 -12.46 -6.93 13.39
C PRO A 96 -12.89 -5.87 14.41
N LYS A 97 -12.63 -6.14 15.67
CA LYS A 97 -12.80 -5.23 16.80
C LYS A 97 -11.44 -4.88 17.40
N ARG A 98 -11.37 -3.84 18.24
CA ARG A 98 -10.11 -3.39 18.85
C ARG A 98 -9.29 -4.53 19.51
N PRO A 99 -9.86 -5.46 20.30
CA PRO A 99 -9.08 -6.56 20.90
C PRO A 99 -8.52 -7.55 19.87
N ASP A 100 -9.09 -7.62 18.66
CA ASP A 100 -8.55 -8.47 17.59
C ASP A 100 -7.21 -7.96 17.05
N PHE A 101 -6.78 -6.75 17.43
CA PHE A 101 -5.48 -6.18 17.08
C PHE A 101 -4.45 -6.25 18.21
N ASP A 102 -4.78 -6.88 19.34
CA ASP A 102 -3.82 -7.07 20.43
C ASP A 102 -2.66 -7.95 19.94
N LEU A 103 -1.42 -7.49 20.11
CA LEU A 103 -0.25 -8.20 19.61
C LEU A 103 0.33 -9.10 20.71
N SER A 104 0.62 -10.35 20.36
CA SER A 104 1.20 -11.33 21.28
C SER A 104 2.28 -12.18 20.60
N ALA A 105 3.32 -12.54 21.35
CA ALA A 105 4.33 -13.48 20.90
C ALA A 105 3.79 -14.91 21.02
N VAL A 106 3.94 -15.69 19.95
CA VAL A 106 3.69 -17.13 19.93
C VAL A 106 5.00 -17.89 20.09
N ASN A 107 6.03 -17.46 19.38
CA ASN A 107 7.39 -17.98 19.53
C ASN A 107 8.41 -16.84 19.50
N ALA A 108 9.50 -16.98 20.26
CA ALA A 108 10.58 -16.00 20.25
C ALA A 108 11.29 -15.97 18.88
N HIS A 109 11.70 -14.78 18.44
CA HIS A 109 12.44 -14.61 17.20
C HIS A 109 13.42 -13.44 17.33
N PRO A 110 14.68 -13.57 16.85
CA PRO A 110 15.74 -12.57 17.06
C PRO A 110 15.39 -11.13 16.68
N ILE A 111 14.51 -10.95 15.69
CA ILE A 111 14.00 -9.63 15.28
C ILE A 111 13.33 -8.88 16.45
N PHE A 112 12.67 -9.60 17.35
CA PHE A 112 11.91 -9.03 18.47
C PHE A 112 12.60 -9.22 19.82
N ASP A 113 13.85 -9.69 19.87
CA ASP A 113 14.54 -9.97 21.12
C ASP A 113 14.58 -8.73 22.04
N GLY A 114 14.09 -8.89 23.27
CA GLY A 114 14.00 -7.80 24.25
C GLY A 114 13.02 -6.68 23.89
N THR A 115 12.25 -6.80 22.80
CA THR A 115 11.24 -5.82 22.40
C THR A 115 9.92 -6.14 23.10
N ASP A 116 9.39 -5.17 23.84
CA ASP A 116 8.02 -5.24 24.33
C ASP A 116 7.04 -5.03 23.16
N LEU A 117 6.33 -6.09 22.76
CA LEU A 117 5.40 -6.07 21.64
C LEU A 117 4.26 -5.06 21.81
N LYS A 118 3.92 -4.64 23.04
CA LYS A 118 2.94 -3.58 23.27
C LYS A 118 3.37 -2.24 22.66
N LYS A 119 4.67 -2.02 22.49
CA LYS A 119 5.26 -0.85 21.81
C LYS A 119 5.09 -0.88 20.29
N LEU A 120 4.81 -2.05 19.72
CA LEU A 120 4.54 -2.25 18.30
C LEU A 120 3.04 -2.32 18.00
N GLU A 121 2.23 -2.73 18.99
CA GLU A 121 0.77 -2.89 18.87
C GLU A 121 0.05 -1.58 18.53
N THR A 122 0.43 -0.49 19.21
CA THR A 122 -0.26 0.79 19.10
C THR A 122 0.70 1.94 18.84
N ASN A 123 0.19 2.99 18.21
CA ASN A 123 0.81 4.30 18.12
C ASN A 123 -0.18 5.31 18.71
N LYS A 124 0.21 6.01 19.79
CA LYS A 124 -0.68 6.88 20.57
C LYS A 124 -1.97 6.17 21.05
N GLY A 125 -1.93 4.86 21.27
CA GLY A 125 -3.08 4.07 21.70
C GLY A 125 -4.03 3.62 20.56
N VAL A 126 -3.81 4.07 19.32
CA VAL A 126 -4.53 3.55 18.14
C VAL A 126 -3.85 2.27 17.67
N ALA A 127 -4.65 1.21 17.48
CA ALA A 127 -4.17 -0.11 17.09
C ALA A 127 -4.48 -0.45 15.63
N GLY A 128 -3.88 -1.56 15.18
CA GLY A 128 -4.10 -2.12 13.85
C GLY A 128 -3.23 -1.52 12.76
N PHE A 129 -2.18 -0.76 13.10
CA PHE A 129 -1.10 -0.37 12.17
C PHE A 129 -0.13 -1.52 11.89
N TYR A 130 0.05 -2.40 12.89
CA TYR A 130 0.95 -3.55 12.82
C TYR A 130 0.44 -4.62 11.83
N GLY A 131 -0.87 -4.86 11.80
CA GLY A 131 -1.49 -5.84 10.92
C GLY A 131 -2.97 -5.98 11.23
N ARG A 132 -3.73 -6.53 10.27
CA ARG A 132 -5.20 -6.68 10.38
C ARG A 132 -5.71 -8.04 9.91
N GLY A 133 -4.80 -9.01 9.84
CA GLY A 133 -5.02 -10.29 9.20
C GLY A 133 -3.72 -11.06 9.14
N CYS A 134 -3.67 -12.02 8.23
CA CYS A 134 -2.45 -12.77 7.97
C CYS A 134 -2.30 -13.08 6.48
N ASN A 135 -1.05 -13.20 6.04
CA ASN A 135 -0.73 -14.11 4.94
C ASN A 135 -0.84 -15.51 5.56
N PRO A 136 -1.83 -16.36 5.24
CA PRO A 136 -2.00 -17.61 5.97
C PRO A 136 -0.74 -18.48 5.89
N PRO A 137 -0.19 -18.94 7.04
CA PRO A 137 1.06 -19.67 7.06
C PRO A 137 0.94 -21.00 6.29
N PRO A 138 1.91 -21.35 5.43
CA PRO A 138 2.00 -22.68 4.83
C PRO A 138 2.20 -23.78 5.87
N ASP A 139 1.99 -25.03 5.47
CA ASP A 139 2.25 -26.17 6.34
C ASP A 139 3.74 -26.20 6.75
N GLY A 140 3.98 -26.36 8.05
CA GLY A 140 5.33 -26.37 8.63
C GLY A 140 5.91 -24.99 8.94
N ALA A 141 5.24 -23.89 8.59
CA ALA A 141 5.64 -22.56 9.02
C ALA A 141 5.51 -22.40 10.56
N VAL A 142 6.41 -21.62 11.12
CA VAL A 142 6.48 -21.30 12.54
C VAL A 142 5.91 -19.91 12.77
N ILE A 143 4.83 -19.83 13.53
CA ILE A 143 4.17 -18.57 13.86
C ILE A 143 5.00 -17.83 14.90
N VAL A 144 5.34 -16.56 14.62
CA VAL A 144 6.17 -15.72 15.49
C VAL A 144 5.26 -14.87 16.38
N ASN A 145 4.38 -14.07 15.77
CA ASN A 145 3.43 -13.22 16.50
C ASN A 145 2.00 -13.44 16.00
N GLY A 146 1.05 -13.33 16.93
CA GLY A 146 -0.38 -13.47 16.68
C GLY A 146 -1.17 -12.23 17.08
N LEU A 147 -2.27 -11.99 16.38
CA LEU A 147 -3.24 -10.93 16.65
C LEU A 147 -4.47 -11.47 17.37
N GLY A 148 -4.87 -10.79 18.44
CA GLY A 148 -6.10 -11.04 19.18
C GLY A 148 -6.14 -12.38 19.93
N PRO A 149 -7.30 -12.71 20.53
CA PRO A 149 -7.46 -13.90 21.37
C PRO A 149 -7.26 -15.22 20.61
N ASP A 150 -7.46 -15.22 19.29
CA ASP A 150 -7.30 -16.39 18.43
C ASP A 150 -5.88 -16.51 17.84
N ALA A 151 -4.96 -15.61 18.22
CA ALA A 151 -3.58 -15.57 17.74
C ALA A 151 -3.47 -15.66 16.22
N VAL A 152 -4.21 -14.81 15.49
CA VAL A 152 -4.18 -14.75 14.02
C VAL A 152 -2.73 -14.47 13.56
N PRO A 153 -2.07 -15.35 12.76
CA PRO A 153 -0.63 -15.29 12.49
C PRO A 153 -0.18 -14.10 11.63
N VAL A 154 0.01 -12.93 12.23
CA VAL A 154 0.50 -11.75 11.51
C VAL A 154 1.96 -11.89 11.08
N ASP A 155 2.77 -12.57 11.90
CA ASP A 155 4.18 -12.85 11.62
C ASP A 155 4.45 -14.34 11.67
N TRP A 156 5.19 -14.85 10.69
CA TRP A 156 5.67 -16.23 10.70
C TRP A 156 6.93 -16.38 9.86
N VAL A 157 7.68 -17.43 10.17
CA VAL A 157 8.82 -17.90 9.38
C VAL A 157 8.50 -19.25 8.77
N TRP A 158 8.76 -19.41 7.49
CA TRP A 158 8.65 -20.69 6.81
C TRP A 158 10.02 -21.11 6.29
N ALA A 159 10.57 -22.19 6.86
CA ALA A 159 11.67 -22.93 6.25
C ALA A 159 11.07 -23.85 5.19
N ARG A 160 11.31 -23.52 3.92
CA ARG A 160 10.72 -24.25 2.80
C ARG A 160 11.31 -25.66 2.68
N PRO A 161 10.51 -26.67 2.32
CA PRO A 161 11.02 -28.02 2.06
C PRO A 161 12.13 -28.06 0.99
N GLU A 162 12.02 -27.23 -0.05
CA GLU A 162 12.98 -27.17 -1.17
C GLU A 162 14.22 -26.34 -0.87
N GLY A 163 14.26 -25.64 0.27
CA GLY A 163 15.35 -24.76 0.66
C GLY A 163 14.95 -23.29 0.80
N GLY A 164 15.75 -22.56 1.57
CA GLY A 164 15.54 -21.15 1.86
C GLY A 164 14.52 -20.90 2.96
N ARG A 165 14.37 -19.61 3.32
CA ARG A 165 13.46 -19.17 4.38
C ARG A 165 12.70 -17.93 3.97
N ILE A 166 11.44 -17.84 4.40
CA ILE A 166 10.62 -16.65 4.24
C ILE A 166 10.18 -16.18 5.63
N PHE A 167 10.44 -14.93 5.98
CA PHE A 167 9.77 -14.23 7.07
C PHE A 167 8.66 -13.40 6.44
N SER A 168 7.41 -13.64 6.83
CA SER A 168 6.26 -12.89 6.35
C SER A 168 5.68 -12.06 7.48
N HIS A 169 5.65 -10.74 7.29
CA HIS A 169 4.93 -9.77 8.10
C HIS A 169 3.70 -9.25 7.34
N ALA A 170 2.50 -9.58 7.81
CA ALA A 170 1.24 -9.25 7.15
C ALA A 170 0.71 -7.84 7.51
N GLY A 171 1.55 -6.82 7.32
CA GLY A 171 1.27 -5.44 7.71
C GLY A 171 2.09 -4.39 6.97
N ASN A 172 2.10 -3.17 7.52
CA ASN A 172 2.99 -2.10 7.05
C ASN A 172 4.46 -2.45 7.34
N ASP A 173 5.43 -1.75 6.73
CA ASP A 173 6.84 -2.09 6.93
C ASP A 173 7.24 -2.17 8.41
N LEU A 174 7.69 -3.35 8.84
CA LEU A 174 8.02 -3.63 10.24
C LEU A 174 9.11 -2.67 10.75
N ALA A 175 10.07 -2.33 9.90
CA ALA A 175 11.12 -1.35 10.15
C ALA A 175 10.62 0.08 10.39
N THR A 176 9.31 0.33 10.30
CA THR A 176 8.68 1.64 10.59
C THR A 176 7.82 1.63 11.86
N MET A 177 7.68 0.47 12.52
CA MET A 177 6.86 0.28 13.71
C MET A 177 7.53 0.82 14.97
N GLY A 178 6.73 1.15 15.98
CA GLY A 178 7.23 1.57 17.30
C GLY A 178 7.99 2.91 17.29
N ARG A 179 7.60 3.85 16.41
CA ARG A 179 8.25 5.17 16.28
C ARG A 179 8.31 5.95 17.60
N GLU A 180 7.27 5.84 18.43
CA GLU A 180 7.24 6.50 19.75
C GLU A 180 8.31 5.98 20.72
N TRP A 181 8.89 4.83 20.40
CA TRP A 181 9.80 4.07 21.24
C TRP A 181 11.18 3.89 20.61
N ASP A 182 11.46 4.62 19.52
CA ASP A 182 12.73 4.58 18.77
C ASP A 182 13.15 3.17 18.31
N LEU A 183 12.16 2.32 18.02
CA LEU A 183 12.36 0.96 17.52
C LEU A 183 12.70 0.83 16.01
N PRO A 184 12.33 1.76 15.10
CA PRO A 184 12.55 1.60 13.67
C PRO A 184 13.98 1.19 13.26
N ALA A 185 15.01 1.89 13.76
CA ALA A 185 16.41 1.60 13.43
C ALA A 185 16.84 0.22 13.94
N THR A 186 16.41 -0.15 15.15
CA THR A 186 16.70 -1.45 15.75
C THR A 186 16.06 -2.59 14.94
N LEU A 187 14.78 -2.43 14.56
CA LEU A 187 14.07 -3.40 13.75
C LEU A 187 14.70 -3.54 12.36
N ALA A 188 15.05 -2.42 11.70
CA ALA A 188 15.74 -2.43 10.42
C ALA A 188 17.06 -3.20 10.48
N ALA A 189 17.92 -2.91 11.47
CA ALA A 189 19.21 -3.60 11.64
C ALA A 189 19.03 -5.11 11.85
N ARG A 190 18.02 -5.53 12.63
CA ARG A 190 17.74 -6.95 12.87
C ARG A 190 17.15 -7.66 11.66
N ILE A 191 16.33 -6.98 10.86
CA ILE A 191 15.82 -7.49 9.59
C ILE A 191 16.99 -7.74 8.63
N ILE A 192 17.92 -6.78 8.52
CA ILE A 192 19.15 -6.93 7.72
C ILE A 192 19.95 -8.13 8.21
N ALA A 193 20.23 -8.21 9.52
CA ALA A 193 21.01 -9.31 10.09
C ALA A 193 20.35 -10.69 9.87
N TRP A 194 19.01 -10.78 9.97
CA TRP A 194 18.29 -12.02 9.70
C TRP A 194 18.36 -12.41 8.22
N ALA A 195 18.17 -11.43 7.31
CA ALA A 195 18.28 -11.65 5.87
C ALA A 195 19.71 -12.02 5.45
N ASP A 196 20.73 -11.50 6.15
CA ASP A 196 22.16 -11.79 5.93
C ASP A 196 22.63 -13.13 6.53
N GLY A 197 21.70 -14.00 6.93
CA GLY A 197 22.07 -15.34 7.41
C GLY A 197 22.11 -15.50 8.93
N GLY A 198 21.72 -14.48 9.70
CA GLY A 198 21.71 -14.51 11.17
C GLY A 198 20.81 -15.59 11.80
N ASP A 199 20.73 -15.60 13.12
CA ASP A 199 19.96 -16.61 13.84
C ASP A 199 18.46 -16.56 13.50
N CYS A 200 17.81 -17.72 13.59
CA CYS A 200 16.41 -17.89 13.32
C CYS A 200 15.83 -18.93 14.27
N ILE A 201 14.53 -18.86 14.52
CA ILE A 201 13.83 -19.89 15.29
C ILE A 201 14.06 -21.30 14.71
N ASP A 202 14.32 -22.26 15.59
CA ASP A 202 14.38 -23.68 15.24
C ASP A 202 12.96 -24.28 15.14
N PRO A 203 12.53 -24.74 13.94
CA PRO A 203 11.22 -25.37 13.76
C PRO A 203 10.99 -26.64 14.59
N ALA A 204 12.05 -27.28 15.08
CA ALA A 204 11.97 -28.47 15.92
C ALA A 204 11.54 -28.16 17.36
N THR A 205 11.89 -26.97 17.87
CA THR A 205 11.55 -26.54 19.24
C THR A 205 10.37 -25.57 19.29
N ALA A 206 9.87 -25.13 18.13
CA ALA A 206 8.80 -24.15 18.04
C ALA A 206 7.44 -24.71 18.48
N THR A 207 6.69 -23.88 19.20
CA THR A 207 5.28 -24.11 19.52
C THR A 207 4.47 -24.06 18.23
N ARG A 208 3.60 -25.07 18.03
CA ARG A 208 2.69 -25.15 16.89
C ARG A 208 1.25 -24.93 17.36
N PRO A 209 0.73 -23.69 17.31
CA PRO A 209 -0.66 -23.45 17.66
C PRO A 209 -1.58 -24.12 16.61
N GLY A 210 -2.80 -24.44 17.03
CA GLY A 210 -3.79 -25.05 16.12
C GLY A 210 -4.29 -24.09 15.05
N ASN A 211 -4.96 -24.62 14.03
CA ASN A 211 -5.53 -23.86 12.91
C ASN A 211 -6.86 -23.13 13.24
N GLY A 212 -7.13 -22.87 14.53
CA GLY A 212 -8.38 -22.25 14.98
C GLY A 212 -8.57 -20.83 14.42
N PHE A 213 -7.48 -20.09 14.26
CA PHE A 213 -7.46 -18.74 13.69
C PHE A 213 -8.14 -18.64 12.32
N ARG A 214 -8.14 -19.73 11.52
CA ARG A 214 -8.75 -19.72 10.18
C ARG A 214 -10.24 -19.38 10.20
N LYS A 215 -10.94 -19.67 11.31
CA LYS A 215 -12.36 -19.31 11.50
C LYS A 215 -12.59 -17.80 11.66
N ARG A 216 -11.54 -17.04 11.98
CA ARG A 216 -11.59 -15.58 12.13
C ARG A 216 -11.31 -14.83 10.83
N LEU A 217 -10.89 -15.52 9.77
CA LEU A 217 -10.48 -14.89 8.52
C LEU A 217 -11.70 -14.61 7.64
N GLY A 218 -11.76 -13.42 7.05
CA GLY A 218 -12.73 -13.08 5.98
C GLY A 218 -12.47 -13.92 4.74
N ASP A 219 -13.38 -13.92 3.76
CA ASP A 219 -13.30 -14.76 2.56
C ASP A 219 -12.08 -14.46 1.66
N ALA A 220 -11.73 -15.41 0.78
CA ALA A 220 -10.72 -15.16 -0.24
C ALA A 220 -11.36 -14.27 -1.30
N GLU A 221 -10.65 -13.20 -1.67
CA GLU A 221 -11.01 -12.36 -2.81
C GLU A 221 -10.27 -12.87 -4.05
N ASP A 222 -10.84 -12.68 -5.24
CA ASP A 222 -10.17 -12.96 -6.51
C ASP A 222 -9.58 -11.68 -7.08
N TYR A 223 -8.41 -11.78 -7.71
CA TYR A 223 -7.69 -10.65 -8.28
C TYR A 223 -7.18 -11.02 -9.68
N PRO A 224 -7.99 -10.79 -10.73
CA PRO A 224 -7.72 -11.28 -12.09
C PRO A 224 -6.52 -10.63 -12.78
N GLY A 225 -5.90 -9.60 -12.20
CA GLY A 225 -4.78 -8.86 -12.80
C GLY A 225 -5.24 -7.75 -13.73
N PHE A 226 -4.31 -7.32 -14.60
CA PHE A 226 -4.57 -6.29 -15.60
C PHE A 226 -5.72 -6.67 -16.53
N ARG A 227 -6.56 -5.68 -16.84
CA ARG A 227 -7.74 -5.83 -17.68
C ARG A 227 -7.82 -4.69 -18.67
N SER A 228 -8.37 -4.96 -19.83
CA SER A 228 -8.83 -3.96 -20.78
C SER A 228 -10.18 -4.40 -21.31
N THR A 229 -11.20 -3.56 -21.13
CA THR A 229 -12.48 -3.74 -21.82
C THR A 229 -12.35 -3.29 -23.29
N PRO A 230 -13.26 -3.76 -24.19
CA PRO A 230 -13.30 -3.29 -25.57
C PRO A 230 -13.46 -1.77 -25.67
N GLU A 231 -13.19 -1.19 -26.85
CA GLU A 231 -13.36 0.24 -27.10
C GLU A 231 -14.77 0.71 -26.71
N ARG A 232 -14.79 1.70 -25.81
CA ARG A 232 -15.96 2.41 -25.31
C ARG A 232 -15.57 3.88 -25.20
N GLU A 233 -16.52 4.78 -25.37
CA GLU A 233 -16.29 6.19 -25.02
C GLU A 233 -16.09 6.31 -23.50
N LYS A 234 -15.21 7.24 -23.08
CA LYS A 234 -15.02 7.65 -21.67
C LYS A 234 -14.61 6.54 -20.70
N ARG A 235 -13.60 5.73 -21.07
CA ARG A 235 -13.10 4.66 -20.19
C ARG A 235 -12.41 5.22 -18.96
N LEU A 236 -12.54 4.52 -17.83
CA LEU A 236 -11.67 4.75 -16.67
C LEU A 236 -10.39 3.93 -16.80
N VAL A 237 -9.26 4.62 -16.96
CA VAL A 237 -7.92 4.03 -17.06
C VAL A 237 -7.15 4.25 -15.76
N LEU A 238 -6.71 3.17 -15.12
CA LEU A 238 -6.03 3.22 -13.83
C LEU A 238 -4.66 2.54 -13.88
N PRO A 239 -3.56 3.28 -13.70
CA PRO A 239 -2.25 2.69 -13.55
C PRO A 239 -2.09 2.04 -12.17
N SER A 240 -1.89 0.74 -12.14
CA SER A 240 -1.56 -0.05 -10.95
C SER A 240 -0.06 -0.34 -10.91
N SER A 241 0.54 -0.07 -9.76
CA SER A 241 1.92 -0.36 -9.38
C SER A 241 2.08 -1.72 -8.71
N GLY A 242 1.06 -2.59 -8.78
CA GLY A 242 1.10 -3.97 -8.27
C GLY A 242 1.26 -4.11 -6.76
N CYS A 243 1.22 -3.02 -6.00
CA CYS A 243 1.18 -3.04 -4.55
C CYS A 243 -0.18 -3.54 -4.05
N TYR A 244 -0.20 -4.15 -2.86
CA TYR A 244 -1.35 -4.93 -2.42
C TYR A 244 -2.63 -4.10 -2.31
N TYR A 245 -2.54 -2.85 -1.86
CA TYR A 245 -3.71 -2.00 -1.67
C TYR A 245 -4.30 -1.50 -2.99
N GLN A 246 -3.48 -1.41 -4.05
CA GLN A 246 -3.96 -1.17 -5.40
C GLN A 246 -4.58 -2.43 -5.97
N ILE A 247 -3.90 -3.58 -5.93
CA ILE A 247 -4.49 -4.86 -6.37
C ILE A 247 -5.87 -5.06 -5.76
N ARG A 248 -6.01 -4.92 -4.44
CA ARG A 248 -7.30 -5.07 -3.77
C ARG A 248 -8.34 -4.04 -4.24
N SER A 249 -7.97 -2.76 -4.29
CA SER A 249 -8.92 -1.69 -4.62
C SER A 249 -9.38 -1.71 -6.08
N LEU A 250 -8.50 -2.13 -6.99
CA LEU A 250 -8.74 -2.10 -8.43
C LEU A 250 -9.25 -3.43 -8.99
N GLU A 251 -8.88 -4.56 -8.41
CA GLU A 251 -9.22 -5.89 -8.94
C GLU A 251 -10.22 -6.62 -8.05
N GLY A 252 -10.34 -6.22 -6.79
CA GLY A 252 -11.22 -6.88 -5.83
C GLY A 252 -12.71 -6.76 -6.18
N PRO A 253 -13.55 -7.68 -5.66
CA PRO A 253 -14.93 -7.88 -6.10
C PRO A 253 -15.86 -6.69 -5.88
N ARG A 254 -15.48 -5.73 -5.01
CA ARG A 254 -16.31 -4.56 -4.73
C ARG A 254 -16.31 -3.55 -5.87
N TYR A 255 -15.17 -3.35 -6.51
CA TYR A 255 -14.97 -2.27 -7.49
C TYR A 255 -14.38 -2.73 -8.82
N GLY A 256 -13.84 -3.94 -8.93
CA GLY A 256 -13.08 -4.37 -10.10
C GLY A 256 -13.84 -4.20 -11.42
N ASP A 257 -15.14 -4.48 -11.43
CA ASP A 257 -16.00 -4.33 -12.61
C ASP A 257 -16.39 -2.89 -12.94
N LEU A 258 -16.04 -1.94 -12.07
CA LEU A 258 -16.27 -0.52 -12.29
C LEU A 258 -15.13 0.15 -13.07
N PHE A 259 -14.02 -0.54 -13.32
CA PHE A 259 -12.89 0.01 -14.05
C PHE A 259 -12.76 -0.64 -15.44
N ASP A 260 -12.41 0.16 -16.44
CA ASP A 260 -12.34 -0.29 -17.84
C ASP A 260 -10.95 -0.81 -18.19
N VAL A 261 -9.91 -0.06 -17.81
CA VAL A 261 -8.52 -0.41 -18.07
C VAL A 261 -7.72 -0.35 -16.78
N ILE A 262 -7.08 -1.46 -16.41
CA ILE A 262 -6.08 -1.53 -15.35
C ILE A 262 -4.76 -1.90 -16.01
N THR A 263 -3.79 -1.00 -15.95
CA THR A 263 -2.51 -1.12 -16.66
C THR A 263 -1.34 -0.74 -15.76
N SER A 264 -0.10 -0.85 -16.20
CA SER A 264 1.05 -0.26 -15.49
C SER A 264 1.19 1.24 -15.83
N PRO A 265 1.83 2.06 -14.96
CA PRO A 265 2.22 3.42 -15.33
C PRO A 265 2.96 3.47 -16.67
N GLU A 266 3.88 2.55 -16.92
CA GLU A 266 4.76 2.55 -18.11
C GLU A 266 4.01 2.27 -19.42
N ALA A 267 2.87 1.58 -19.35
CA ALA A 267 2.06 1.26 -20.51
C ALA A 267 1.05 2.37 -20.86
N LEU A 268 0.99 3.47 -20.09
CA LEU A 268 0.02 4.54 -20.32
C LEU A 268 0.10 5.14 -21.72
N GLY A 269 1.31 5.24 -22.31
CA GLY A 269 1.49 5.74 -23.67
C GLY A 269 0.81 4.88 -24.76
N GLU A 270 0.55 3.61 -24.47
CA GLU A 270 -0.10 2.65 -25.37
C GLU A 270 -1.60 2.49 -25.05
N THR A 271 -1.97 2.59 -23.77
CA THR A 271 -3.32 2.30 -23.31
C THR A 271 -4.26 3.50 -23.24
N LEU A 272 -3.71 4.69 -22.95
CA LEU A 272 -4.50 5.91 -22.72
C LEU A 272 -4.92 6.55 -24.05
N GLN A 273 -6.22 6.64 -24.29
CA GLN A 273 -6.84 7.29 -25.44
C GLN A 273 -7.31 8.72 -25.08
N PRO A 274 -7.48 9.62 -26.07
CA PRO A 274 -7.82 11.02 -25.82
C PRO A 274 -9.08 11.25 -24.96
N ASP A 275 -10.13 10.45 -25.17
CA ASP A 275 -11.42 10.60 -24.46
C ASP A 275 -11.47 9.85 -23.13
N ASP A 276 -10.39 9.18 -22.73
CA ASP A 276 -10.33 8.45 -21.47
C ASP A 276 -10.23 9.40 -20.27
N THR A 277 -10.63 8.89 -19.10
CA THR A 277 -10.23 9.48 -17.81
C THR A 277 -9.12 8.66 -17.19
N LEU A 278 -7.95 9.27 -17.02
CA LEU A 278 -6.85 8.69 -16.27
C LEU A 278 -7.09 8.90 -14.78
N TRP A 279 -7.30 7.84 -14.01
CA TRP A 279 -7.34 7.93 -12.54
C TRP A 279 -6.12 7.27 -11.94
N VAL A 280 -5.16 8.07 -11.48
CA VAL A 280 -3.96 7.63 -10.77
C VAL A 280 -4.32 7.28 -9.32
N PRO A 281 -4.25 5.99 -8.94
CA PRO A 281 -4.57 5.54 -7.59
C PRO A 281 -3.64 6.15 -6.54
N CYS A 282 -4.13 6.25 -5.31
CA CYS A 282 -3.37 6.75 -4.17
C CYS A 282 -2.05 5.98 -4.01
N ARG A 283 -0.99 6.67 -3.59
CA ARG A 283 0.34 6.09 -3.34
C ARG A 283 0.97 5.36 -4.54
N THR A 284 0.53 5.63 -5.77
CA THR A 284 1.29 5.22 -6.96
C THR A 284 2.68 5.86 -6.87
N PRO A 285 3.79 5.08 -7.02
CA PRO A 285 5.14 5.62 -6.89
C PRO A 285 5.38 6.79 -7.85
N ALA A 286 5.63 7.98 -7.31
CA ALA A 286 5.67 9.21 -8.09
C ALA A 286 6.75 9.19 -9.18
N GLN A 287 7.88 8.52 -8.98
CA GLN A 287 8.92 8.37 -10.01
C GLN A 287 8.40 7.72 -11.28
N ARG A 288 7.47 6.76 -11.14
CA ARG A 288 6.85 6.08 -12.28
C ARG A 288 5.92 7.02 -13.02
N MET A 289 5.18 7.87 -12.31
CA MET A 289 4.30 8.87 -12.92
C MET A 289 5.06 10.06 -13.52
N ILE A 290 6.16 10.50 -12.91
CA ILE A 290 7.07 11.53 -13.45
C ILE A 290 7.55 11.14 -14.84
N ALA A 291 7.93 9.86 -15.04
CA ALA A 291 8.34 9.34 -16.34
C ALA A 291 7.21 9.41 -17.39
N GLN A 292 5.94 9.39 -16.97
CA GLN A 292 4.77 9.46 -17.85
C GLN A 292 4.27 10.88 -18.10
N ARG A 293 4.93 11.91 -17.54
CA ARG A 293 4.51 13.30 -17.71
C ARG A 293 4.25 13.70 -19.17
N PRO A 294 5.07 13.34 -20.18
CA PRO A 294 4.76 13.67 -21.58
C PRO A 294 3.47 13.04 -22.12
N VAL A 295 3.09 11.86 -21.62
CA VAL A 295 1.81 11.21 -21.97
C VAL A 295 0.65 11.98 -21.34
N ILE A 296 0.79 12.34 -20.06
CA ILE A 296 -0.23 13.05 -19.28
C ILE A 296 -0.44 14.48 -19.80
N ASP A 297 0.64 15.20 -20.11
CA ASP A 297 0.58 16.56 -20.66
C ASP A 297 -0.15 16.56 -22.02
N ARG A 298 0.08 15.55 -22.88
CA ARG A 298 -0.67 15.41 -24.14
C ARG A 298 -2.14 15.08 -23.91
N HIS A 299 -2.44 14.23 -22.93
CA HIS A 299 -3.82 13.88 -22.57
C HIS A 299 -4.61 15.11 -22.12
N LEU A 300 -4.03 15.91 -21.21
CA LEU A 300 -4.63 17.17 -20.76
C LEU A 300 -4.71 18.20 -21.89
N ALA A 301 -3.71 18.31 -22.76
CA ALA A 301 -3.76 19.21 -23.92
C ALA A 301 -4.86 18.84 -24.93
N ALA A 302 -5.23 17.56 -25.01
CA ALA A 302 -6.32 17.06 -25.86
C ALA A 302 -7.71 17.23 -25.23
N GLY A 303 -7.82 17.76 -24.01
CA GLY A 303 -9.10 17.90 -23.30
C GLY A 303 -9.44 16.73 -22.38
N GLY A 304 -8.53 15.77 -22.21
CA GLY A 304 -8.72 14.60 -21.36
C GLY A 304 -8.83 14.96 -19.87
N THR A 305 -9.37 14.03 -19.07
CA THR A 305 -9.47 14.19 -17.61
C THR A 305 -8.42 13.36 -16.88
N VAL A 306 -7.81 13.94 -15.85
CA VAL A 306 -6.89 13.25 -14.92
C VAL A 306 -7.40 13.39 -13.49
N VAL A 307 -7.60 12.26 -12.80
CA VAL A 307 -7.92 12.18 -11.38
C VAL A 307 -6.66 11.75 -10.63
N ALA A 308 -6.23 12.54 -9.65
CA ALA A 308 -5.08 12.26 -8.80
C ALA A 308 -5.46 12.37 -7.33
N LEU A 309 -5.57 11.23 -6.66
CA LEU A 309 -5.90 11.17 -5.24
C LEU A 309 -4.63 11.08 -4.37
N GLY A 310 -4.83 11.13 -3.05
CA GLY A 310 -3.83 11.42 -2.04
C GLY A 310 -2.57 10.57 -2.09
N GLU A 311 -1.48 11.18 -1.61
CA GLU A 311 -0.14 10.57 -1.50
C GLU A 311 0.43 10.04 -2.82
N SER A 312 -0.06 10.54 -3.97
CA SER A 312 0.51 10.30 -5.30
C SER A 312 1.56 11.34 -5.71
N LEU A 313 1.80 12.35 -4.87
CA LEU A 313 2.71 13.50 -5.13
C LEU A 313 2.43 14.16 -6.49
N SER A 314 1.15 14.44 -6.77
CA SER A 314 0.69 15.00 -8.05
C SER A 314 1.40 16.28 -8.47
N HIS A 315 1.84 17.11 -7.52
CA HIS A 315 2.66 18.31 -7.78
C HIS A 315 4.00 18.05 -8.50
N LEU A 316 4.47 16.79 -8.55
CA LEU A 316 5.71 16.43 -9.25
C LEU A 316 5.48 16.05 -10.72
N TRP A 317 4.26 15.70 -11.11
CA TRP A 317 3.98 15.13 -12.44
C TRP A 317 2.72 15.66 -13.13
N LEU A 318 1.88 16.46 -12.44
CA LEU A 318 0.83 17.28 -13.04
C LEU A 318 1.28 18.74 -13.19
N PRO A 319 0.83 19.44 -14.23
CA PRO A 319 1.09 20.88 -14.38
C PRO A 319 0.27 21.69 -13.36
N ASN A 320 0.82 22.84 -12.94
CA ASN A 320 0.11 23.86 -12.15
C ASN A 320 -0.49 23.39 -10.80
N VAL A 321 0.08 22.36 -10.18
CA VAL A 321 -0.33 21.89 -8.85
C VAL A 321 0.63 22.40 -7.78
N ALA A 322 0.12 23.25 -6.89
CA ALA A 322 0.82 23.70 -5.69
C ALA A 322 0.31 22.92 -4.46
N PHE A 323 1.20 22.21 -3.77
CA PHE A 323 0.88 21.34 -2.63
C PHE A 323 1.82 21.59 -1.45
N THR A 324 1.23 21.76 -0.26
CA THR A 324 1.96 21.87 1.00
C THR A 324 1.68 20.63 1.84
N ARG A 325 2.72 19.82 2.07
CA ARG A 325 2.64 18.63 2.93
C ARG A 325 2.49 19.04 4.39
N THR A 326 1.60 18.38 5.11
CA THR A 326 1.46 18.52 6.57
C THR A 326 1.68 17.17 7.26
N PRO A 327 2.13 17.15 8.52
CA PRO A 327 2.19 15.92 9.29
C PRO A 327 0.80 15.29 9.42
N THR A 328 0.67 14.02 9.03
CA THR A 328 -0.59 13.29 9.15
C THR A 328 -0.91 13.00 10.62
N ASN A 329 -2.04 13.52 11.11
CA ASN A 329 -2.56 13.15 12.42
C ASN A 329 -3.46 11.91 12.31
N TRP A 330 -2.93 10.76 12.70
CA TRP A 330 -3.61 9.47 12.60
C TRP A 330 -4.54 9.14 13.78
N TRP A 331 -4.73 10.06 14.73
CA TRP A 331 -5.44 9.81 15.98
C TRP A 331 -6.17 11.05 16.51
N TRP A 332 -6.52 11.99 15.63
CA TRP A 332 -7.20 13.23 15.99
C TRP A 332 -8.47 12.98 16.82
N TRP A 333 -9.18 11.87 16.58
CA TRP A 333 -10.42 11.52 17.29
C TRP A 333 -10.22 11.08 18.75
N LEU A 334 -8.98 10.90 19.22
CA LEU A 334 -8.73 10.53 20.62
C LEU A 334 -8.95 11.70 21.59
N GLU A 335 -8.86 12.93 21.09
CA GLU A 335 -9.14 14.12 21.89
C GLU A 335 -10.66 14.24 22.11
N PRO A 336 -11.13 14.43 23.35
CA PRO A 336 -12.56 14.59 23.63
C PRO A 336 -13.18 15.76 22.87
N GLY A 337 -14.19 15.49 22.04
CA GLY A 337 -14.84 16.51 21.21
C GLY A 337 -14.04 16.92 19.97
N ALA A 338 -12.99 16.18 19.62
CA ALA A 338 -12.19 16.47 18.45
C ALA A 338 -13.00 16.42 17.16
N ASP A 339 -12.72 17.39 16.32
CA ASP A 339 -13.22 17.51 14.97
C ASP A 339 -12.02 17.89 14.09
N LEU A 340 -11.80 17.14 13.00
CA LEU A 340 -10.77 17.47 12.04
C LEU A 340 -11.11 18.76 11.27
N GLY A 341 -12.36 19.22 11.37
CA GLY A 341 -12.87 20.44 10.75
C GLY A 341 -13.02 20.33 9.23
N VAL A 342 -12.93 19.11 8.69
CA VAL A 342 -13.08 18.88 7.26
C VAL A 342 -14.52 19.13 6.85
N THR A 343 -14.70 19.93 5.80
CA THR A 343 -16.03 20.31 5.30
C THR A 343 -16.11 20.15 3.79
N ILE A 344 -17.26 19.70 3.29
CA ILE A 344 -17.62 19.77 1.88
C ILE A 344 -17.94 21.23 1.55
N ALA A 345 -17.16 21.81 0.62
CA ALA A 345 -17.30 23.22 0.24
C ALA A 345 -18.45 23.45 -0.77
N ASP A 346 -18.75 22.45 -1.61
CA ASP A 346 -19.90 22.47 -2.52
C ASP A 346 -20.66 21.13 -2.46
N PRO A 347 -21.69 21.02 -1.60
CA PRO A 347 -22.49 19.80 -1.46
C PRO A 347 -23.45 19.56 -2.65
N ALA A 348 -23.68 20.55 -3.50
CA ALA A 348 -24.52 20.41 -4.68
C ALA A 348 -23.72 19.90 -5.89
N HIS A 349 -22.39 19.98 -5.86
CA HIS A 349 -21.53 19.50 -6.93
C HIS A 349 -21.75 17.98 -7.18
N PRO A 350 -21.88 17.52 -8.45
CA PRO A 350 -22.16 16.12 -8.77
C PRO A 350 -21.19 15.11 -8.12
N LEU A 351 -19.90 15.45 -8.04
CA LEU A 351 -18.91 14.59 -7.36
C LEU A 351 -19.16 14.39 -5.87
N MET A 352 -19.82 15.35 -5.21
CA MET A 352 -20.12 15.35 -3.77
C MET A 352 -21.53 14.84 -3.46
N ALA A 353 -22.31 14.48 -4.49
CA ALA A 353 -23.69 14.07 -4.35
C ALA A 353 -23.85 12.91 -3.35
N GLY A 354 -24.69 13.13 -2.33
CA GLY A 354 -24.98 12.13 -1.30
C GLY A 354 -23.84 11.85 -0.32
N MET A 355 -22.76 12.63 -0.33
CA MET A 355 -21.71 12.62 0.69
C MET A 355 -22.04 13.61 1.80
N SER A 356 -21.56 13.30 3.00
CA SER A 356 -21.47 14.21 4.13
C SER A 356 -20.00 14.47 4.48
N ASP A 357 -19.73 15.45 5.35
CA ASP A 357 -18.36 15.73 5.84
C ASP A 357 -17.68 14.47 6.41
N ARG A 358 -18.46 13.56 7.00
CA ARG A 358 -17.97 12.27 7.54
C ARG A 358 -17.45 11.30 6.48
N ASP A 359 -17.83 11.49 5.22
CA ASP A 359 -17.38 10.66 4.11
C ASP A 359 -16.06 11.17 3.51
N VAL A 360 -15.66 12.41 3.83
CA VAL A 360 -14.37 13.00 3.44
C VAL A 360 -13.42 13.21 4.63
N THR A 361 -13.81 12.78 5.82
CA THR A 361 -13.03 12.95 7.06
C THR A 361 -12.38 11.65 7.52
N TRP A 362 -11.04 11.59 7.46
CA TRP A 362 -10.27 10.52 8.13
C TRP A 362 -8.86 10.96 8.56
N HIS A 363 -7.97 11.35 7.67
CA HIS A 363 -6.74 12.09 7.97
C HIS A 363 -6.29 12.73 6.67
N LEU A 364 -5.45 13.75 6.77
CA LEU A 364 -4.99 14.55 5.65
C LEU A 364 -3.47 14.48 5.57
N HIS A 365 -2.95 14.65 4.35
CA HIS A 365 -1.50 14.63 4.09
C HIS A 365 -0.95 16.01 3.71
N GLY A 366 -1.83 17.00 3.66
CA GLY A 366 -1.52 18.35 3.21
C GLY A 366 -2.71 19.01 2.52
N PHE A 367 -2.48 20.21 2.03
CA PHE A 367 -3.45 21.02 1.32
C PHE A 367 -2.86 21.59 0.03
N PHE A 368 -3.73 22.08 -0.85
CA PHE A 368 -3.37 22.69 -2.12
C PHE A 368 -3.65 24.18 -2.12
N GLU A 369 -3.01 24.88 -3.05
CA GLU A 369 -3.31 26.25 -3.44
C GLU A 369 -3.88 26.22 -4.87
N PRO A 370 -5.21 26.02 -5.05
CA PRO A 370 -5.82 25.95 -6.37
C PRO A 370 -5.68 27.29 -7.12
N PRO A 371 -5.54 27.26 -8.46
CA PRO A 371 -5.54 28.49 -9.25
C PRO A 371 -6.90 29.20 -9.21
N GLU A 372 -6.90 30.50 -9.53
CA GLU A 372 -8.14 31.27 -9.65
C GLU A 372 -9.07 30.65 -10.71
N GLY A 373 -10.33 30.43 -10.35
CA GLY A 373 -11.32 29.76 -11.20
C GLY A 373 -11.44 28.25 -11.00
N ALA A 374 -10.56 27.64 -10.19
CA ALA A 374 -10.74 26.25 -9.76
C ALA A 374 -11.90 26.08 -8.78
N GLU A 375 -12.57 24.93 -8.83
CA GLU A 375 -13.71 24.59 -7.97
C GLU A 375 -13.22 23.78 -6.77
N VAL A 376 -13.35 24.31 -5.55
CA VAL A 376 -12.99 23.60 -4.33
C VAL A 376 -14.16 22.76 -3.84
N LEU A 377 -13.94 21.45 -3.69
CA LEU A 377 -14.95 20.48 -3.27
C LEU A 377 -14.91 20.18 -1.78
N ALA A 378 -13.73 20.20 -1.16
CA ALA A 378 -13.59 20.02 0.29
C ALA A 378 -12.41 20.82 0.86
N ARG A 379 -12.54 21.22 2.12
CA ARG A 379 -11.55 21.99 2.89
C ARG A 379 -11.17 21.29 4.18
N ASP A 380 -9.97 21.57 4.68
CA ASP A 380 -9.56 21.20 6.04
C ASP A 380 -10.14 22.15 7.09
N GLY A 381 -9.87 21.89 8.38
CA GLY A 381 -10.33 22.71 9.50
C GLY A 381 -9.76 24.13 9.55
N GLU A 382 -8.71 24.42 8.77
CA GLU A 382 -8.14 25.78 8.62
C GLU A 382 -8.71 26.49 7.37
N GLY A 383 -9.56 25.81 6.59
CA GLY A 383 -10.18 26.33 5.38
C GLY A 383 -9.34 26.15 4.13
N HIS A 384 -8.20 25.44 4.17
CA HIS A 384 -7.39 25.17 2.99
C HIS A 384 -8.02 24.10 2.10
N ALA A 385 -7.78 24.15 0.79
CA ALA A 385 -8.35 23.18 -0.15
C ALA A 385 -7.64 21.82 -0.04
N ILE A 386 -8.42 20.74 0.13
CA ILE A 386 -7.92 19.36 0.16
C ILE A 386 -8.49 18.49 -0.96
N PHE A 387 -9.50 19.00 -1.65
CA PHE A 387 -10.11 18.37 -2.82
C PHE A 387 -10.65 19.46 -3.74
N TYR A 388 -10.20 19.50 -4.99
CA TYR A 388 -10.63 20.50 -5.97
C TYR A 388 -10.61 19.97 -7.41
N ILE A 389 -11.27 20.72 -8.29
CA ILE A 389 -11.23 20.55 -9.75
C ILE A 389 -10.53 21.76 -10.36
N ASP A 390 -9.56 21.50 -11.22
CA ASP A 390 -8.94 22.50 -12.07
C ASP A 390 -9.27 22.21 -13.53
N ALA A 391 -10.10 23.08 -14.11
CA ALA A 391 -10.45 23.08 -15.53
C ALA A 391 -10.02 24.39 -16.22
N VAL A 392 -9.11 25.14 -15.59
CA VAL A 392 -8.68 26.48 -16.06
C VAL A 392 -7.19 26.50 -16.44
N SER A 393 -6.38 25.64 -15.82
CA SER A 393 -4.94 25.57 -16.07
C SER A 393 -4.54 24.88 -17.38
N THR A 394 -5.42 24.02 -17.91
CA THR A 394 -5.18 23.27 -19.15
C THR A 394 -6.48 23.17 -19.96
N PRO A 395 -6.44 22.79 -21.26
CA PRO A 395 -7.65 22.45 -22.01
C PRO A 395 -8.44 21.27 -21.40
N GLY A 396 -7.74 20.36 -20.73
CA GLY A 396 -8.32 19.23 -20.00
C GLY A 396 -8.63 19.56 -18.55
N ARG A 397 -9.08 18.54 -17.82
CA ARG A 397 -9.56 18.67 -16.44
C ARG A 397 -8.67 17.88 -15.48
N MET A 398 -8.29 18.47 -14.36
CA MET A 398 -7.64 17.79 -13.24
C MET A 398 -8.58 17.73 -12.04
N ILE A 399 -8.74 16.55 -11.44
CA ILE A 399 -9.51 16.33 -10.21
C ILE A 399 -8.52 15.85 -9.15
N ILE A 400 -8.22 16.69 -8.16
CA ILE A 400 -7.05 16.52 -7.29
C ILE A 400 -7.47 16.51 -5.83
N SER A 401 -6.98 15.54 -5.06
CA SER A 401 -7.23 15.48 -3.62
C SER A 401 -6.03 14.97 -2.83
N SER A 402 -5.92 15.41 -1.58
CA SER A 402 -4.94 14.92 -0.61
C SER A 402 -5.45 13.69 0.14
N LEU A 403 -6.73 13.31 -0.05
CA LEU A 403 -7.37 12.13 0.50
C LEU A 403 -6.90 10.84 -0.18
N ASP A 404 -6.51 9.82 0.59
CA ASP A 404 -5.92 8.56 0.10
C ASP A 404 -6.85 7.32 0.20
N PRO A 405 -8.08 7.33 -0.35
CA PRO A 405 -9.09 6.33 -0.02
C PRO A 405 -8.77 4.90 -0.49
N MET A 406 -8.12 4.73 -1.65
CA MET A 406 -7.76 3.39 -2.16
C MET A 406 -6.70 2.71 -1.31
N PHE A 407 -5.78 3.46 -0.70
CA PHE A 407 -4.81 2.87 0.23
C PHE A 407 -5.54 2.28 1.44
N HIS A 408 -6.37 3.06 2.13
CA HIS A 408 -7.06 2.57 3.34
C HIS A 408 -8.11 1.52 3.08
N HIS A 409 -8.79 1.60 1.93
CA HIS A 409 -9.68 0.53 1.49
C HIS A 409 -8.87 -0.75 1.27
N GLY A 410 -7.83 -0.70 0.42
CA GLY A 410 -6.99 -1.85 0.10
C GLY A 410 -6.24 -2.44 1.29
N SER A 411 -5.93 -1.62 2.31
CA SER A 411 -5.26 -2.04 3.55
C SER A 411 -6.19 -2.44 4.68
N HIS A 412 -7.51 -2.35 4.50
CA HIS A 412 -8.51 -2.61 5.55
C HIS A 412 -8.33 -1.71 6.79
N PHE A 413 -7.76 -0.50 6.63
CA PHE A 413 -7.50 0.40 7.75
C PHE A 413 -8.74 1.18 8.17
N MET A 414 -9.43 1.83 7.22
CA MET A 414 -10.42 2.85 7.53
C MET A 414 -11.74 2.63 6.76
N PRO A 415 -12.82 2.21 7.44
CA PRO A 415 -14.13 2.04 6.81
C PRO A 415 -14.67 3.30 6.13
N ALA A 416 -14.30 4.49 6.61
CA ALA A 416 -14.70 5.77 6.01
C ALA A 416 -14.28 5.88 4.54
N THR A 417 -13.09 5.40 4.20
CA THR A 417 -12.58 5.44 2.82
C THR A 417 -13.33 4.51 1.88
N THR A 418 -13.90 3.41 2.40
CA THR A 418 -14.79 2.55 1.61
C THR A 418 -16.11 3.26 1.33
N ARG A 419 -16.69 3.94 2.33
CA ARG A 419 -17.91 4.76 2.12
C ARG A 419 -17.66 5.90 1.13
N PHE A 420 -16.50 6.55 1.18
CA PHE A 420 -16.09 7.54 0.21
C PHE A 420 -16.11 6.96 -1.21
N LEU A 421 -15.42 5.84 -1.44
CA LEU A 421 -15.34 5.21 -2.77
C LEU A 421 -16.71 4.72 -3.28
N ASP A 422 -17.56 4.20 -2.38
CA ASP A 422 -18.94 3.79 -2.70
C ASP A 422 -19.79 4.93 -3.28
N ARG A 423 -19.48 6.18 -2.93
CA ARG A 423 -20.12 7.39 -3.46
C ARG A 423 -19.33 7.97 -4.64
N PHE A 424 -18.02 8.08 -4.48
CA PHE A 424 -17.17 8.79 -5.42
C PHE A 424 -17.09 8.10 -6.79
N ILE A 425 -16.96 6.77 -6.84
CA ILE A 425 -16.85 6.05 -8.11
C ILE A 425 -18.11 6.25 -8.99
N PRO A 426 -19.34 5.99 -8.50
CA PRO A 426 -20.53 6.24 -9.32
C PRO A 426 -20.75 7.73 -9.61
N ASN A 427 -20.44 8.64 -8.67
CA ASN A 427 -20.55 10.08 -8.91
C ASN A 427 -19.58 10.54 -10.00
N LEU A 428 -18.34 10.04 -10.01
CA LEU A 428 -17.35 10.33 -11.03
C LEU A 428 -17.84 9.88 -12.41
N LYS A 429 -18.35 8.66 -12.53
CA LYS A 429 -18.94 8.17 -13.80
C LYS A 429 -20.07 9.08 -14.28
N GLY A 430 -21.03 9.39 -13.41
CA GLY A 430 -22.14 10.28 -13.76
C GLY A 430 -21.67 11.70 -14.15
N PHE A 431 -20.63 12.21 -13.50
CA PHE A 431 -20.04 13.51 -13.82
C PHE A 431 -19.28 13.54 -15.15
N LEU A 432 -18.65 12.42 -15.52
CA LEU A 432 -17.95 12.29 -16.80
C LEU A 432 -18.93 12.07 -17.97
N ASP A 433 -20.07 11.44 -17.73
CA ASP A 433 -21.09 11.14 -18.74
C ASP A 433 -22.00 12.32 -19.08
N ALA A 434 -22.13 13.29 -18.16
CA ALA A 434 -22.88 14.54 -18.34
C ALA A 434 -22.20 15.48 -19.34
#